data_AF-A0A5J5EXC7-F1
#
_entry.id   AF-A0A5J5EXC7-F1
#
_cell.length_a   1.000
_cell.length_b   1.000
_cell.length_c   1.000
_cell.angle_alpha   90.00
_cell.angle_beta   90.00
_cell.angle_gamma   90.00
#
_symmetry.space_group_name_H-M   'P 1'
#
loop_
_entity.id
_entity.type
_entity.pdbx_description
1 polymer ?
#
loop_
_entity_poly.entity_id
_entity_poly.type
_entity_poly.pdbx_seq_one_letter_code
_entity_poly.pdbx_strand_id
1 'polypeptide(L)'
;WVGWPQAAFEEAVLDWFFDCIDPIVCPRLTAAAHEVAYVPSGQLVLKSGDAMRKGDLLLCSRAPGTDSERLHWAQVRVVGELKSNADKDGRDKAFIQLANYVREIFGTQPQRSWVLAYTLCGATMRVFRFDRSGAVASTPIDIHESPHVFLGALKGFATMDAEQIGFDPTIRWCSDAKQIGFDPTIRWCSDYRICRTFLVRRYAISTRGTVCWRARPFETPEDGDWVYVIKDQWRAAERDIEGDFLARIAPGTTGLPQYIWHDNIHSSSGTVVDVTGYVRGQSTSVHSASGQSTSVHSAPPQTFSPPPRLTNTSRHLYQTQHLHQNRIKTRLIMSPLGQPLLSFTSYKHLLLALRDSVLGHRHMYVTHGVVHRDVSLNNVLLHPTAPHGFLIDFDFAISRSRPSLSGARFITGTFLYMAIDVLAGLKRDAHNPIHDLESFYYVLLDICINYDASGAPR
;
A
#
# COMPACT_ATOMS: atom_id res chain seq x y z
N TRP A 1 20.01 20.15 -27.37
CA TRP A 1 18.57 19.82 -27.48
C TRP A 1 18.30 19.47 -28.93
N VAL A 2 17.66 18.33 -29.20
CA VAL A 2 17.51 17.74 -30.56
C VAL A 2 16.17 18.07 -31.24
N GLY A 3 15.41 19.02 -30.68
CA GLY A 3 14.11 19.43 -31.20
C GLY A 3 12.94 18.62 -30.62
N TRP A 4 11.75 18.86 -31.14
CA TRP A 4 10.49 18.14 -30.82
C TRP A 4 9.76 17.87 -32.15
N PRO A 5 9.00 16.76 -32.28
CA PRO A 5 8.28 16.47 -33.51
C PRO A 5 7.40 17.63 -33.97
N GLN A 6 7.43 17.93 -35.27
CA GLN A 6 6.60 18.98 -35.86
C GLN A 6 5.10 18.73 -35.64
N ALA A 7 4.72 17.46 -35.53
CA ALA A 7 3.39 17.05 -35.11
C ALA A 7 3.47 16.11 -33.91
N ALA A 8 2.83 16.51 -32.81
CA ALA A 8 2.93 15.84 -31.51
C ALA A 8 1.95 14.64 -31.37
N PHE A 9 1.64 13.92 -32.44
CA PHE A 9 0.86 12.69 -32.32
C PHE A 9 1.70 11.61 -31.61
N GLU A 10 1.03 10.67 -30.95
CA GLU A 10 1.68 9.65 -30.11
C GLU A 10 2.82 8.92 -30.82
N GLU A 11 2.59 8.42 -32.03
CA GLU A 11 3.59 7.69 -32.84
C GLU A 11 4.86 8.52 -33.10
N ALA A 12 4.72 9.75 -33.61
CA ALA A 12 5.85 10.63 -33.88
C ALA A 12 6.64 11.01 -32.61
N VAL A 13 5.95 11.12 -31.47
CA VAL A 13 6.60 11.37 -30.16
C VAL A 13 7.35 10.14 -29.67
N LEU A 14 6.81 8.94 -29.87
CA LEU A 14 7.49 7.69 -29.52
C LEU A 14 8.73 7.46 -30.39
N ASP A 15 8.64 7.66 -31.71
CA ASP A 15 9.79 7.53 -32.62
C ASP A 15 10.92 8.48 -32.22
N TRP A 16 10.59 9.76 -32.03
CA TRP A 16 11.54 10.75 -31.53
C TRP A 16 12.14 10.37 -30.18
N PHE A 17 11.33 9.84 -29.25
CA PHE A 17 11.81 9.43 -27.94
C PHE A 17 12.84 8.30 -28.06
N PHE A 18 12.53 7.23 -28.81
CA PHE A 18 13.41 6.07 -28.92
C PHE A 18 14.65 6.33 -29.78
N ASP A 19 14.56 7.18 -30.80
CA ASP A 19 15.72 7.51 -31.64
C ASP A 19 16.66 8.50 -30.96
N CYS A 20 16.11 9.48 -30.24
CA CYS A 20 16.87 10.65 -29.80
C CYS A 20 17.05 10.76 -28.29
N ILE A 21 16.12 10.23 -27.48
CA ILE A 21 16.10 10.44 -26.02
C ILE A 21 16.53 9.19 -25.26
N ASP A 22 15.93 8.02 -25.54
CA ASP A 22 16.22 6.74 -24.88
C ASP A 22 17.72 6.41 -24.84
N PRO A 23 18.52 6.57 -25.93
CA PRO A 23 19.95 6.28 -25.91
C PRO A 23 20.75 7.15 -24.94
N ILE A 24 20.23 8.33 -24.58
CA ILE A 24 20.87 9.29 -23.67
C ILE A 24 20.48 9.02 -22.22
N VAL A 25 19.21 8.70 -21.97
CA VAL A 25 18.64 8.61 -20.62
C VAL A 25 18.65 7.20 -20.04
N CYS A 26 18.67 6.17 -20.89
CA CYS A 26 18.65 4.77 -20.50
C CYS A 26 19.73 3.97 -21.26
N PRO A 27 21.03 4.30 -21.10
CA PRO A 27 22.09 3.59 -21.81
C PRO A 27 22.08 2.12 -21.42
N ARG A 28 21.85 1.23 -22.40
CA ARG A 28 21.78 -0.22 -22.17
C ARG A 28 23.12 -0.73 -21.66
N LEU A 29 23.19 -1.08 -20.38
CA LEU A 29 24.36 -1.69 -19.79
C LEU A 29 24.49 -3.12 -20.32
N THR A 30 25.63 -3.44 -20.93
CA THR A 30 25.89 -4.72 -21.61
C THR A 30 26.05 -5.93 -20.68
N ALA A 31 25.89 -5.77 -19.35
CA ALA A 31 26.16 -6.84 -18.39
C ALA A 31 25.42 -6.70 -17.03
N ALA A 32 24.20 -6.15 -16.98
CA ALA A 32 23.44 -6.06 -15.72
C ALA A 32 22.62 -7.34 -15.44
N ALA A 33 22.51 -7.72 -14.17
CA ALA A 33 21.69 -8.85 -13.70
C ALA A 33 20.17 -8.60 -13.83
N HIS A 34 19.74 -7.39 -14.24
CA HIS A 34 18.37 -7.02 -14.59
C HIS A 34 18.44 -5.92 -15.67
N GLU A 35 17.56 -5.98 -16.67
CA GLU A 35 17.44 -4.97 -17.72
C GLU A 35 16.39 -3.93 -17.29
N VAL A 36 16.71 -2.64 -17.39
CA VAL A 36 15.75 -1.53 -17.26
C VAL A 36 15.63 -0.87 -18.62
N ALA A 37 14.40 -0.73 -19.12
CA ALA A 37 14.16 -0.17 -20.44
C ALA A 37 12.83 0.60 -20.50
N TYR A 38 12.82 1.68 -21.28
CA TYR A 38 11.58 2.30 -21.73
C TYR A 38 10.91 1.42 -22.78
N VAL A 39 9.58 1.34 -22.74
CA VAL A 39 8.81 0.47 -23.63
C VAL A 39 7.54 1.21 -24.09
N PRO A 40 7.24 1.26 -25.40
CA PRO A 40 5.96 1.77 -25.87
C PRO A 40 4.87 0.77 -25.48
N SER A 41 3.80 1.24 -24.84
CA SER A 41 2.73 0.32 -24.36
C SER A 41 1.52 0.24 -25.30
N GLY A 42 1.50 0.98 -26.42
CA GLY A 42 0.40 1.04 -27.40
C GLY A 42 -0.10 -0.30 -27.98
N GLN A 43 0.63 -1.40 -27.76
CA GLN A 43 0.26 -2.75 -28.23
C GLN A 43 0.13 -3.81 -27.11
N LEU A 44 0.41 -3.47 -25.86
CA LEU A 44 0.55 -4.46 -24.77
C LEU A 44 -0.59 -4.34 -23.76
N VAL A 45 -1.50 -5.32 -23.77
CA VAL A 45 -2.39 -5.54 -22.63
C VAL A 45 -1.55 -6.11 -21.49
N LEU A 46 -1.33 -5.29 -20.46
CA LEU A 46 -0.59 -5.73 -19.27
C LEU A 46 -1.41 -6.76 -18.48
N LYS A 47 -0.85 -7.95 -18.27
CA LYS A 47 -1.49 -9.02 -17.49
C LYS A 47 -1.41 -8.77 -15.98
N SER A 48 -2.32 -9.42 -15.25
CA SER A 48 -2.41 -9.41 -13.77
C SER A 48 -2.89 -8.09 -13.15
N GLY A 49 -3.49 -7.20 -13.94
CA GLY A 49 -4.26 -6.05 -13.49
C GLY A 49 -5.75 -6.25 -13.76
N ASP A 50 -6.59 -5.44 -13.12
CA ASP A 50 -8.06 -5.51 -13.25
C ASP A 50 -8.56 -4.82 -14.53
N ALA A 51 -7.67 -4.14 -15.26
CA ALA A 51 -8.03 -3.34 -16.43
C ALA A 51 -7.26 -3.75 -17.69
N MET A 52 -7.99 -3.87 -18.81
CA MET A 52 -7.45 -4.05 -20.16
C MET A 52 -6.93 -2.71 -20.71
N ARG A 53 -5.88 -2.15 -20.12
CA ARG A 53 -5.39 -0.81 -20.47
C ARG A 53 -3.98 -0.83 -21.04
N LYS A 54 -3.74 0.10 -21.97
CA LYS A 54 -2.47 0.39 -22.63
C LYS A 54 -1.96 1.70 -22.04
N GLY A 55 -0.76 1.72 -21.46
CA GLY A 55 -0.05 2.98 -21.25
C GLY A 55 0.57 3.46 -22.55
N ASP A 56 1.16 4.65 -22.54
CA ASP A 56 1.77 5.21 -23.75
C ASP A 56 3.28 4.94 -23.72
N LEU A 57 3.96 5.34 -22.64
CA LEU A 57 5.40 5.14 -22.44
C LEU A 57 5.70 4.63 -21.02
N LEU A 58 6.11 3.38 -20.90
CA LEU A 58 6.41 2.74 -19.61
C LEU A 58 7.90 2.62 -19.39
N LEU A 59 8.35 2.69 -18.14
CA LEU A 59 9.67 2.20 -17.76
C LEU A 59 9.49 0.87 -17.04
N CYS A 60 10.13 -0.18 -17.55
CA CYS A 60 10.01 -1.53 -17.02
C CYS A 60 11.37 -2.10 -16.62
N SER A 61 11.34 -3.07 -15.71
CA SER A 61 12.47 -3.93 -15.40
C SER A 61 12.19 -5.39 -15.77
N ARG A 62 13.19 -6.06 -16.35
CA ARG A 62 13.12 -7.44 -16.83
C ARG A 62 14.28 -8.25 -16.25
N ALA A 63 13.99 -9.51 -15.92
CA ALA A 63 15.04 -10.45 -15.58
C ALA A 63 15.83 -10.86 -16.86
N PRO A 64 17.14 -11.14 -16.77
CA PRO A 64 17.94 -11.55 -17.91
C PRO A 64 17.37 -12.82 -18.54
N GLY A 65 17.30 -12.86 -19.88
CA GLY A 65 16.79 -14.02 -20.61
C GLY A 65 15.27 -14.22 -20.55
N THR A 66 14.50 -13.25 -20.05
CA THR A 66 13.04 -13.28 -20.14
C THR A 66 12.56 -12.72 -21.49
N ASP A 67 12.59 -13.56 -22.53
CA ASP A 67 11.97 -13.29 -23.82
C ASP A 67 10.45 -13.46 -23.73
N SER A 68 9.79 -12.62 -22.93
CA SER A 68 8.33 -12.50 -22.99
C SER A 68 7.97 -11.39 -23.95
N GLU A 69 7.23 -11.73 -25.01
CA GLU A 69 6.58 -10.74 -25.88
C GLU A 69 5.63 -9.81 -25.10
N ARG A 70 5.17 -10.22 -23.90
CA ARG A 70 4.18 -9.49 -23.09
C ARG A 70 4.75 -8.99 -21.76
N LEU A 71 4.53 -7.71 -21.47
CA LEU A 71 4.85 -7.05 -20.20
C LEU A 71 3.80 -7.36 -19.12
N HIS A 72 4.24 -7.46 -17.87
CA HIS A 72 3.39 -7.61 -16.69
C HIS A 72 3.42 -6.35 -15.83
N TRP A 73 2.32 -6.03 -15.16
CA TRP A 73 2.27 -4.90 -14.22
C TRP A 73 3.31 -5.00 -13.10
N ALA A 74 3.72 -6.22 -12.72
CA ALA A 74 4.77 -6.43 -11.73
C ALA A 74 6.15 -5.87 -12.16
N GLN A 75 6.38 -5.75 -13.48
CA GLN A 75 7.63 -5.26 -14.09
C GLN A 75 7.65 -3.74 -14.27
N VAL A 76 6.53 -3.05 -14.07
CA VAL A 76 6.43 -1.61 -14.35
C VAL A 76 7.04 -0.80 -13.20
N ARG A 77 8.03 0.04 -13.52
CA ARG A 77 8.70 0.94 -12.56
C ARG A 77 8.06 2.32 -12.51
N VAL A 78 7.80 2.89 -13.68
CA VAL A 78 7.25 4.24 -13.88
C VAL A 78 6.26 4.21 -15.03
N VAL A 79 5.16 4.96 -14.92
CA VAL A 79 4.14 5.11 -15.97
C VAL A 79 4.16 6.51 -16.55
N GLY A 80 4.21 6.60 -17.88
CA GLY A 80 4.09 7.83 -18.65
C GLY A 80 2.81 7.84 -19.47
N GLU A 81 2.15 9.00 -19.49
CA GLU A 81 0.97 9.26 -20.31
C GLU A 81 1.28 10.41 -21.29
N LEU A 82 1.07 10.16 -22.57
CA LEU A 82 1.33 11.09 -23.67
C LEU A 82 0.01 11.71 -24.14
N LYS A 83 0.02 13.03 -24.38
CA LYS A 83 -1.09 13.74 -25.03
C LYS A 83 -0.51 14.70 -26.07
N SER A 84 -1.14 14.77 -27.23
CA SER A 84 -0.68 15.64 -28.31
C SER A 84 -0.88 17.14 -28.05
N ASN A 85 -1.86 17.50 -27.21
CA ASN A 85 -2.20 18.90 -26.91
C ASN A 85 -1.75 19.29 -25.50
N ALA A 86 -0.95 20.36 -25.39
CA ALA A 86 -0.49 20.95 -24.13
C ALA A 86 -1.63 21.39 -23.20
N ASP A 87 -2.78 21.80 -23.73
CA ASP A 87 -3.98 22.17 -22.97
C ASP A 87 -4.60 20.99 -22.18
N LYS A 88 -4.08 19.78 -22.36
CA LYS A 88 -4.43 18.60 -21.58
C LYS A 88 -3.65 18.51 -20.26
N ASP A 89 -2.57 19.26 -20.09
CA ASP A 89 -1.86 19.34 -18.81
C ASP A 89 -2.80 19.86 -17.72
N GLY A 90 -2.71 19.29 -16.52
CA GLY A 90 -3.54 19.67 -15.38
C GLY A 90 -5.05 19.39 -15.53
N ARG A 91 -5.50 18.73 -16.61
CA ARG A 91 -6.91 18.33 -16.77
C ARG A 91 -7.20 16.98 -16.12
N ASP A 92 -8.39 16.87 -15.54
CA ASP A 92 -8.87 15.66 -14.85
C ASP A 92 -8.72 14.38 -15.67
N LYS A 93 -8.98 14.42 -16.99
CA LYS A 93 -8.93 13.21 -17.82
C LYS A 93 -7.54 12.56 -17.88
N ALA A 94 -6.48 13.34 -18.08
CA ALA A 94 -5.11 12.82 -18.15
C ALA A 94 -4.64 12.32 -16.77
N PHE A 95 -4.95 13.08 -15.71
CA PHE A 95 -4.66 12.67 -14.34
C PHE A 95 -5.40 11.39 -13.92
N ILE A 96 -6.70 11.28 -14.22
CA ILE A 96 -7.50 10.08 -13.93
C ILE A 96 -6.94 8.87 -14.69
N GLN A 97 -6.53 9.05 -15.95
CA GLN A 97 -5.93 7.96 -16.73
C GLN A 97 -4.63 7.47 -16.08
N LEU A 98 -3.74 8.40 -15.71
CA LEU A 98 -2.49 8.10 -15.00
C LEU A 98 -2.74 7.42 -13.63
N ALA A 99 -3.69 7.94 -12.85
CA ALA A 99 -4.09 7.39 -11.56
C ALA A 99 -4.61 5.94 -11.68
N ASN A 100 -5.27 5.60 -12.78
CA ASN A 100 -5.69 4.23 -13.01
C ASN A 100 -4.49 3.28 -13.23
N TYR A 101 -3.45 3.69 -13.95
CA TYR A 101 -2.23 2.86 -14.07
C TYR A 101 -1.53 2.69 -12.70
N VAL A 102 -1.46 3.77 -11.93
CA VAL A 102 -0.90 3.71 -10.58
C VAL A 102 -1.70 2.77 -9.67
N ARG A 103 -3.04 2.75 -9.80
CA ARG A 103 -3.89 1.79 -9.09
C ARG A 103 -3.49 0.34 -9.42
N GLU A 104 -3.20 0.03 -10.69
CA GLU A 104 -2.74 -1.30 -11.10
C GLU A 104 -1.34 -1.61 -10.54
N ILE A 105 -0.43 -0.63 -10.50
CA ILE A 105 0.87 -0.78 -9.84
C ILE A 105 0.70 -1.08 -8.35
N PHE A 106 -0.09 -0.30 -7.60
CA PHE A 106 -0.32 -0.57 -6.18
C PHE A 106 -1.01 -1.91 -5.94
N GLY A 107 -1.89 -2.34 -6.85
CA GLY A 107 -2.49 -3.66 -6.84
C GLY A 107 -1.43 -4.74 -7.02
N THR A 108 -0.63 -4.69 -8.07
CA THR A 108 0.31 -5.76 -8.42
C THR A 108 1.61 -5.76 -7.62
N GLN A 109 2.01 -4.59 -7.13
CA GLN A 109 3.22 -4.32 -6.35
C GLN A 109 2.88 -3.69 -5.00
N PRO A 110 2.14 -4.37 -4.10
CA PRO A 110 1.64 -3.76 -2.86
C PRO A 110 2.73 -3.34 -1.88
N GLN A 111 3.96 -3.84 -2.05
CA GLN A 111 5.15 -3.37 -1.36
C GLN A 111 5.60 -1.94 -1.75
N ARG A 112 5.00 -1.33 -2.79
CA ARG A 112 5.21 0.06 -3.16
C ARG A 112 4.66 1.02 -2.10
N SER A 113 5.54 1.85 -1.58
CA SER A 113 5.22 2.97 -0.71
C SER A 113 4.81 4.22 -1.50
N TRP A 114 5.42 4.42 -2.68
CA TRP A 114 4.99 5.42 -3.66
C TRP A 114 5.25 4.93 -5.08
N VAL A 115 4.67 5.63 -6.06
CA VAL A 115 4.85 5.39 -7.49
C VAL A 115 5.17 6.71 -8.16
N LEU A 116 6.25 6.73 -8.95
CA LEU A 116 6.55 7.84 -9.84
C LEU A 116 5.80 7.65 -11.15
N ALA A 117 5.29 8.76 -11.67
CA ALA A 117 4.51 8.80 -12.90
C ALA A 117 4.72 10.15 -13.58
N TYR A 118 4.42 10.28 -14.87
CA TYR A 118 4.48 11.56 -15.55
C TYR A 118 3.44 11.68 -16.66
N THR A 119 3.10 12.92 -17.00
CA THR A 119 2.41 13.26 -18.24
C THR A 119 3.34 14.06 -19.14
N LEU A 120 3.23 13.87 -20.44
CA LEU A 120 3.85 14.72 -21.46
C LEU A 120 2.75 15.17 -22.43
N CYS A 121 2.27 16.40 -22.24
CA CYS A 121 1.19 17.01 -23.00
C CYS A 121 1.80 18.05 -23.96
N GLY A 122 1.88 17.75 -25.26
CA GLY A 122 2.73 18.52 -26.17
C GLY A 122 4.16 18.58 -25.63
N ALA A 123 4.72 19.79 -25.55
CA ALA A 123 6.05 20.04 -24.98
C ALA A 123 6.07 20.24 -23.44
N THR A 124 4.94 20.02 -22.76
CA THR A 124 4.82 20.24 -21.32
C THR A 124 4.82 18.91 -20.56
N MET A 125 5.87 18.68 -19.77
CA MET A 125 5.98 17.56 -18.84
C MET A 125 5.47 17.93 -17.45
N ARG A 126 4.84 16.98 -16.76
CA ARG A 126 4.57 17.06 -15.33
C ARG A 126 4.91 15.74 -14.66
N VAL A 127 5.68 15.78 -13.58
CA VAL A 127 6.04 14.61 -12.79
C VAL A 127 5.11 14.50 -11.59
N PHE A 128 4.68 13.27 -11.30
CA PHE A 128 3.81 12.94 -10.20
C PHE A 128 4.48 11.92 -9.29
N ARG A 129 4.23 12.07 -7.99
CA ARG A 129 4.49 11.04 -6.99
C ARG A 129 3.16 10.69 -6.35
N PHE A 130 2.70 9.47 -6.59
CA PHE A 130 1.51 8.93 -5.97
C PHE A 130 1.88 8.15 -4.72
N ASP A 131 1.11 8.34 -3.66
CA ASP A 131 1.25 7.69 -2.37
C ASP A 131 -0.10 7.16 -1.88
N ARG A 132 -0.14 6.63 -0.66
CA ARG A 132 -1.37 6.06 -0.08
C ARG A 132 -2.36 7.11 0.47
N SER A 133 -2.11 8.38 0.22
CA SER A 133 -2.97 9.53 0.52
C SER A 133 -3.26 10.40 -0.71
N GLY A 134 -2.91 9.96 -1.93
CA GLY A 134 -3.19 10.68 -3.18
C GLY A 134 -1.95 10.87 -4.04
N ALA A 135 -1.78 12.08 -4.60
CA ALA A 135 -0.65 12.42 -5.45
C ALA A 135 -0.15 13.84 -5.17
N VAL A 136 1.16 14.04 -5.29
CA VAL A 136 1.78 15.35 -5.44
C VAL A 136 2.34 15.47 -6.85
N ALA A 137 2.30 16.67 -7.42
CA ALA A 137 2.76 16.94 -8.77
C ALA A 137 3.78 18.07 -8.78
N SER A 138 4.72 18.02 -9.73
CA SER A 138 5.60 19.14 -10.03
C SER A 138 4.82 20.32 -10.62
N THR A 139 5.49 21.47 -10.68
CA THR A 139 5.11 22.51 -11.63
C THR A 139 5.22 21.97 -13.06
N PRO A 140 4.50 22.56 -14.05
CA PRO A 140 4.76 22.28 -15.45
C PRO A 140 6.24 22.49 -15.78
N ILE A 141 6.79 21.59 -16.59
CA ILE A 141 8.15 21.65 -17.11
C ILE A 141 8.02 21.77 -18.62
N ASP A 142 8.34 22.94 -19.17
CA ASP A 142 8.51 23.09 -20.60
C ASP A 142 9.84 22.44 -21.01
N ILE A 143 9.79 21.43 -21.87
CA ILE A 143 10.98 20.67 -22.27
C ILE A 143 11.94 21.47 -23.15
N HIS A 144 11.47 22.54 -23.80
CA HIS A 144 12.28 23.42 -24.63
C HIS A 144 13.01 24.46 -23.79
N GLU A 145 12.33 25.04 -22.82
CA GLU A 145 12.95 26.00 -21.88
C GLU A 145 13.88 25.29 -20.89
N SER A 146 13.50 24.09 -20.45
CA SER A 146 14.20 23.33 -19.40
C SER A 146 14.56 21.90 -19.81
N PRO A 147 15.31 21.70 -20.92
CA PRO A 147 15.62 20.35 -21.44
C PRO A 147 16.45 19.51 -20.47
N HIS A 148 17.29 20.15 -19.65
CA HIS A 148 18.09 19.47 -18.64
C HIS A 148 17.24 18.86 -17.52
N VAL A 149 16.12 19.51 -17.15
CA VAL A 149 15.17 18.99 -16.15
C VAL A 149 14.41 17.79 -16.72
N PHE A 150 13.93 17.91 -17.97
CA PHE A 150 13.28 16.80 -18.68
C PHE A 150 14.17 15.57 -18.80
N LEU A 151 15.38 15.72 -19.33
CA LEU A 151 16.36 14.64 -19.46
C LEU A 151 16.79 14.09 -18.10
N GLY A 152 16.98 14.96 -17.11
CA GLY A 152 17.30 14.58 -15.74
C GLY A 152 16.21 13.72 -15.09
N ALA A 153 14.93 14.04 -15.30
CA ALA A 153 13.82 13.26 -14.79
C ALA A 153 13.77 11.86 -15.41
N LEU A 154 13.85 11.76 -16.74
CA LEU A 154 13.83 10.48 -17.45
C LEU A 154 15.03 9.59 -17.12
N LYS A 155 16.23 10.19 -17.03
CA LYS A 155 17.43 9.47 -16.60
C LYS A 155 17.29 9.01 -15.16
N GLY A 156 16.80 9.87 -14.27
CA GLY A 156 16.53 9.54 -12.87
C GLY A 156 15.60 8.34 -12.73
N PHE A 157 14.49 8.30 -13.47
CA PHE A 157 13.58 7.15 -13.45
C PHE A 157 14.30 5.84 -13.82
N ALA A 158 15.15 5.87 -14.85
CA ALA A 158 15.91 4.70 -15.29
C ALA A 158 16.95 4.24 -14.26
N THR A 159 17.66 5.19 -13.63
CA THR A 159 18.83 4.88 -12.79
C THR A 159 18.55 4.73 -11.30
N MET A 160 17.39 5.20 -10.80
CA MET A 160 17.04 5.08 -9.38
C MET A 160 17.07 3.60 -8.94
N ASP A 161 17.48 3.33 -7.72
CA ASP A 161 17.37 1.99 -7.14
C ASP A 161 15.93 1.65 -6.73
N ALA A 162 15.70 0.42 -6.28
CA ALA A 162 14.38 -0.07 -5.88
C ALA A 162 13.72 0.77 -4.76
N GLU A 163 14.49 1.20 -3.75
CA GLU A 163 13.95 2.01 -2.65
C GLU A 163 13.59 3.42 -3.13
N GLN A 164 14.42 4.02 -3.98
CA GLN A 164 14.18 5.35 -4.56
C GLN A 164 12.92 5.41 -5.43
N ILE A 165 12.61 4.34 -6.18
CA ILE A 165 11.33 4.22 -6.90
C ILE A 165 10.17 3.78 -5.99
N GLY A 166 10.41 3.59 -4.69
CA GLY A 166 9.39 3.41 -3.67
C GLY A 166 9.11 1.98 -3.24
N PHE A 167 9.99 1.02 -3.52
CA PHE A 167 9.87 -0.31 -2.93
C PHE A 167 10.27 -0.33 -1.46
N ASP A 168 9.63 -1.20 -0.70
CA ASP A 168 9.99 -1.48 0.69
C ASP A 168 11.36 -2.16 0.80
N PRO A 169 12.37 -1.52 1.44
CA PRO A 169 13.72 -2.09 1.54
C PRO A 169 13.78 -3.31 2.48
N THR A 170 12.77 -3.51 3.32
CA THR A 170 12.66 -4.68 4.20
C THR A 170 12.14 -5.91 3.47
N ILE A 171 11.64 -5.76 2.22
CA ILE A 171 11.25 -6.87 1.36
C ILE A 171 12.29 -7.07 0.26
N ARG A 172 12.97 -8.22 0.30
CA ARG A 172 14.08 -8.55 -0.61
C ARG A 172 13.77 -9.71 -1.52
N TRP A 173 14.52 -9.78 -2.61
CA TRP A 173 14.56 -10.89 -3.54
C TRP A 173 15.79 -11.78 -3.25
N CYS A 174 15.60 -13.10 -3.32
CA CYS A 174 16.67 -14.08 -3.23
C CYS A 174 16.70 -14.89 -4.53
N SER A 175 17.78 -14.75 -5.31
CA SER A 175 18.17 -15.75 -6.30
C SER A 175 19.25 -16.64 -5.70
N ASP A 176 19.47 -17.81 -6.30
CA ASP A 176 20.45 -18.81 -5.88
C ASP A 176 21.91 -18.30 -5.76
N ALA A 177 22.17 -17.03 -6.14
CA ALA A 177 23.51 -16.44 -6.12
C ALA A 177 23.66 -15.14 -5.31
N LYS A 178 22.64 -14.25 -5.15
CA LYS A 178 22.79 -12.96 -4.43
C LYS A 178 21.47 -12.39 -3.88
N GLN A 179 21.57 -11.64 -2.77
CA GLN A 179 20.52 -10.72 -2.30
C GLN A 179 20.62 -9.39 -3.06
N ILE A 180 19.59 -9.03 -3.82
CA ILE A 180 19.54 -7.76 -4.56
C ILE A 180 18.23 -7.04 -4.19
N GLY A 181 18.25 -5.69 -4.19
CA GLY A 181 17.06 -4.87 -4.05
C GLY A 181 15.97 -5.25 -5.08
N PHE A 182 14.72 -5.29 -4.64
CA PHE A 182 13.61 -6.00 -5.27
C PHE A 182 13.24 -5.57 -6.72
N ASP A 183 13.13 -6.57 -7.61
CA ASP A 183 12.39 -6.63 -8.89
C ASP A 183 11.89 -8.10 -9.03
N PRO A 184 10.64 -8.40 -9.45
CA PRO A 184 9.77 -9.31 -8.71
C PRO A 184 9.95 -10.80 -9.02
N THR A 185 10.14 -11.63 -7.98
CA THR A 185 9.29 -12.80 -7.63
C THR A 185 9.90 -13.60 -6.46
N ILE A 186 9.07 -13.89 -5.45
CA ILE A 186 9.38 -14.34 -4.07
C ILE A 186 9.79 -13.19 -3.16
N ARG A 187 9.10 -13.15 -2.02
CA ARG A 187 9.03 -12.06 -1.06
C ARG A 187 9.68 -12.55 0.23
N TRP A 188 10.45 -11.71 0.90
CA TRP A 188 11.06 -11.98 2.19
C TRP A 188 10.78 -10.82 3.16
N CYS A 189 10.77 -11.10 4.45
CA CYS A 189 10.95 -10.15 5.55
C CYS A 189 11.92 -10.84 6.50
N SER A 190 13.02 -10.21 6.95
CA SER A 190 14.13 -10.74 7.80
C SER A 190 14.21 -12.26 8.06
N ASP A 191 13.20 -12.82 8.73
CA ASP A 191 13.17 -14.19 9.25
C ASP A 191 12.09 -15.09 8.60
N TYR A 192 11.37 -14.59 7.59
CA TYR A 192 10.21 -15.24 6.97
C TYR A 192 10.27 -15.23 5.43
N ARG A 193 9.92 -16.37 4.82
CA ARG A 193 9.51 -16.47 3.42
C ARG A 193 8.05 -16.07 3.29
N ILE A 194 7.71 -15.39 2.21
CA ILE A 194 6.35 -14.91 1.93
C ILE A 194 5.87 -15.53 0.61
N CYS A 195 4.66 -16.09 0.62
CA CYS A 195 4.07 -16.71 -0.56
C CYS A 195 3.86 -15.69 -1.69
N ARG A 196 4.00 -16.15 -2.94
CA ARG A 196 3.75 -15.32 -4.13
C ARG A 196 2.29 -14.89 -4.26
N THR A 197 1.37 -15.64 -3.66
CA THR A 197 -0.07 -15.36 -3.66
C THR A 197 -0.49 -14.54 -2.44
N PHE A 198 -1.54 -13.75 -2.60
CA PHE A 198 -2.06 -12.88 -1.55
C PHE A 198 -3.28 -13.53 -0.89
N LEU A 199 -3.42 -13.31 0.41
CA LEU A 199 -4.68 -13.56 1.12
C LEU A 199 -5.64 -12.39 0.91
N VAL A 200 -5.12 -11.17 1.07
CA VAL A 200 -5.86 -9.91 0.89
C VAL A 200 -4.97 -8.93 0.14
N ARG A 201 -5.55 -8.15 -0.77
CA ARG A 201 -4.85 -7.10 -1.51
C ARG A 201 -5.84 -6.03 -1.97
N ARG A 202 -5.49 -4.76 -1.79
CA ARG A 202 -6.34 -3.62 -2.18
C ARG A 202 -5.83 -2.93 -3.45
N TYR A 203 -6.70 -2.85 -4.45
CA TYR A 203 -6.48 -2.10 -5.70
C TYR A 203 -7.00 -0.68 -5.61
N ALA A 204 -6.30 0.15 -4.84
CA ALA A 204 -6.67 1.53 -4.64
C ALA A 204 -5.47 2.38 -4.18
N ILE A 205 -5.51 3.67 -4.50
CA ILE A 205 -4.46 4.64 -4.18
C ILE A 205 -4.62 5.11 -2.74
N SER A 206 -5.66 5.91 -2.47
CA SER A 206 -5.83 6.59 -1.17
C SER A 206 -6.58 5.72 -0.16
N THR A 207 -5.89 4.76 0.46
CA THR A 207 -6.49 3.84 1.45
C THR A 207 -5.43 3.36 2.46
N ARG A 208 -5.83 2.51 3.43
CA ARG A 208 -4.89 1.73 4.25
C ARG A 208 -3.96 0.83 3.43
N GLY A 209 -4.23 0.58 2.15
CA GLY A 209 -3.37 -0.22 1.29
C GLY A 209 -3.14 -1.65 1.81
N THR A 210 -4.07 -2.17 2.62
CA THR A 210 -3.91 -3.44 3.34
C THR A 210 -3.58 -4.58 2.38
N VAL A 211 -2.54 -5.31 2.73
CA VAL A 211 -2.11 -6.51 2.05
C VAL A 211 -1.73 -7.56 3.08
N CYS A 212 -2.20 -8.79 2.86
CA CYS A 212 -1.92 -9.93 3.72
C CYS A 212 -1.31 -11.05 2.89
N TRP A 213 -0.27 -11.67 3.40
CA TRP A 213 0.39 -12.81 2.78
C TRP A 213 0.45 -14.00 3.72
N ARG A 214 0.47 -15.18 3.12
CA ARG A 214 0.96 -16.39 3.77
C ARG A 214 2.47 -16.30 3.97
N ALA A 215 2.94 -16.71 5.14
CA ALA A 215 4.36 -16.73 5.47
C ALA A 215 4.76 -17.99 6.23
N ARG A 216 6.06 -18.30 6.18
CA ARG A 216 6.70 -19.36 6.96
C ARG A 216 8.11 -18.93 7.33
N PRO A 217 8.70 -19.43 8.44
CA PRO A 217 10.07 -19.14 8.80
C PRO A 217 11.04 -19.44 7.65
N PHE A 218 12.12 -18.67 7.56
CA PHE A 218 13.04 -18.78 6.44
C PHE A 218 13.70 -20.16 6.35
N GLU A 219 14.02 -20.75 7.51
CA GLU A 219 14.64 -22.07 7.61
C GLU A 219 13.65 -23.22 7.36
N THR A 220 12.36 -22.93 7.19
CA THR A 220 11.38 -23.96 6.84
C THR A 220 11.67 -24.53 5.44
N PRO A 221 11.70 -25.87 5.27
CA PRO A 221 11.87 -26.53 3.98
C PRO A 221 10.92 -26.04 2.88
N GLU A 222 11.26 -26.30 1.61
CA GLU A 222 10.49 -25.78 0.48
C GLU A 222 9.03 -26.24 0.44
N ASP A 223 8.76 -27.44 0.95
CA ASP A 223 7.46 -28.10 1.07
C ASP A 223 6.76 -27.84 2.42
N GLY A 224 7.40 -27.12 3.34
CA GLY A 224 6.83 -26.86 4.66
C GLY A 224 5.64 -25.89 4.67
N ASP A 225 4.78 -26.05 5.67
CA ASP A 225 3.48 -25.37 5.74
C ASP A 225 3.57 -23.85 5.90
N TRP A 226 2.56 -23.18 5.33
CA TRP A 226 2.35 -21.74 5.47
C TRP A 226 1.45 -21.45 6.68
N VAL A 227 2.05 -21.28 7.86
CA VAL A 227 1.28 -21.16 9.11
C VAL A 227 1.19 -19.73 9.65
N TYR A 228 1.93 -18.78 9.07
CA TYR A 228 1.95 -17.38 9.49
C TYR A 228 1.25 -16.47 8.48
N VAL A 229 0.79 -15.33 8.98
CA VAL A 229 0.26 -14.22 8.18
C VAL A 229 1.15 -13.00 8.40
N ILE A 230 1.60 -12.38 7.31
CA ILE A 230 2.20 -11.04 7.34
C ILE A 230 1.16 -10.06 6.80
N LYS A 231 0.87 -9.01 7.57
CA LYS A 231 -0.04 -7.92 7.21
C LYS A 231 0.74 -6.62 7.14
N ASP A 232 0.75 -5.99 5.96
CA ASP A 232 1.23 -4.62 5.79
C ASP A 232 0.05 -3.67 5.58
N GLN A 233 0.17 -2.46 6.12
CA GLN A 233 -0.81 -1.40 5.91
C GLN A 233 -0.27 0.00 6.18
N TRP A 234 -1.07 1.00 5.80
CA TRP A 234 -0.87 2.43 6.01
C TRP A 234 -1.86 2.94 7.06
N ARG A 235 -1.42 2.83 8.31
CA ARG A 235 -2.14 3.27 9.52
C ARG A 235 -2.16 4.80 9.57
N ALA A 236 -3.29 5.38 9.95
CA ALA A 236 -3.36 6.79 10.29
C ALA A 236 -2.50 7.10 11.53
N ALA A 237 -1.63 8.10 11.47
CA ALA A 237 -0.63 8.39 12.51
C ALA A 237 -1.24 8.57 13.91
N GLU A 238 -2.47 9.06 14.01
CA GLU A 238 -3.18 9.32 15.27
C GLU A 238 -3.77 8.05 15.92
N ARG A 239 -3.81 6.92 15.18
CA ARG A 239 -4.31 5.65 15.71
C ARG A 239 -3.24 4.87 16.46
N ASP A 240 -3.65 4.00 17.36
CA ASP A 240 -2.73 3.05 17.98
C ASP A 240 -2.32 1.97 16.95
N ILE A 241 -1.18 1.32 17.18
CA ILE A 241 -0.70 0.24 16.30
C ILE A 241 -1.46 -1.04 16.67
N GLU A 242 -2.02 -1.74 15.67
CA GLU A 242 -2.76 -2.99 15.88
C GLU A 242 -1.97 -4.02 16.72
N GLY A 243 -0.68 -4.14 16.42
CA GLY A 243 0.22 -5.04 17.13
C GLY A 243 0.40 -4.73 18.62
N ASP A 244 0.22 -3.47 19.06
CA ASP A 244 0.28 -3.11 20.48
C ASP A 244 -0.89 -3.72 21.28
N PHE A 245 -2.03 -3.96 20.63
CA PHE A 245 -3.15 -4.65 21.24
C PHE A 245 -2.91 -6.16 21.24
N LEU A 246 -2.46 -6.71 20.13
CA LEU A 246 -2.23 -8.15 19.99
C LEU A 246 -1.07 -8.65 20.86
N ALA A 247 -0.03 -7.83 21.08
CA ALA A 247 1.11 -8.16 21.93
C ALA A 247 0.73 -8.37 23.41
N ARG A 248 -0.46 -7.96 23.83
CA ARG A 248 -0.98 -8.17 25.20
C ARG A 248 -1.57 -9.55 25.41
N ILE A 249 -1.86 -10.27 24.32
CA ILE A 249 -2.57 -11.54 24.33
C ILE A 249 -1.61 -12.64 24.80
N ALA A 250 -2.00 -13.35 25.86
CA ALA A 250 -1.25 -14.52 26.30
C ALA A 250 -1.32 -15.63 25.24
N PRO A 251 -0.21 -16.35 24.95
CA PRO A 251 -0.23 -17.48 24.02
C PRO A 251 -1.31 -18.51 24.37
N GLY A 252 -2.06 -18.98 23.37
CA GLY A 252 -3.13 -19.97 23.56
C GLY A 252 -4.46 -19.39 24.05
N THR A 253 -4.62 -18.08 24.13
CA THR A 253 -5.91 -17.45 24.49
C THR A 253 -6.99 -17.81 23.46
N THR A 254 -8.07 -18.44 23.92
CA THR A 254 -9.20 -18.83 23.07
C THR A 254 -9.81 -17.62 22.36
N GLY A 255 -10.11 -17.77 21.07
CA GLY A 255 -10.79 -16.73 20.29
C GLY A 255 -9.89 -15.65 19.73
N LEU A 256 -8.57 -15.75 19.90
CA LEU A 256 -7.61 -14.73 19.46
C LEU A 256 -6.41 -15.37 18.75
N PRO A 257 -5.79 -14.65 17.79
CA PRO A 257 -4.56 -15.10 17.15
C PRO A 257 -3.38 -15.01 18.12
N GLN A 258 -2.35 -15.80 17.85
CA GLN A 258 -1.04 -15.63 18.44
C GLN A 258 -0.31 -14.46 17.75
N TYR A 259 0.06 -13.48 18.57
CA TYR A 259 0.98 -12.41 18.18
C TYR A 259 2.41 -12.94 18.04
N ILE A 260 3.11 -12.50 16.99
CA ILE A 260 4.52 -12.82 16.77
C ILE A 260 5.37 -11.56 16.84
N TRP A 261 5.08 -10.58 15.99
CA TRP A 261 5.90 -9.37 15.88
C TRP A 261 5.16 -8.25 15.15
N HIS A 262 5.47 -6.99 15.46
CA HIS A 262 5.05 -5.85 14.65
C HIS A 262 6.03 -4.68 14.78
N ASP A 263 6.05 -3.79 13.79
CA ASP A 263 6.75 -2.50 13.87
C ASP A 263 6.27 -1.54 12.76
N ASN A 264 6.67 -0.28 12.87
CA ASN A 264 6.71 0.66 11.75
C ASN A 264 7.80 0.23 10.76
N ILE A 265 7.54 0.41 9.46
CA ILE A 265 8.55 0.18 8.44
C ILE A 265 9.51 1.36 8.40
N HIS A 266 10.80 1.07 8.28
CA HIS A 266 11.87 2.06 8.17
C HIS A 266 12.58 1.95 6.82
N SER A 267 13.09 3.08 6.33
CA SER A 267 13.99 3.15 5.18
C SER A 267 15.33 2.47 5.48
N SER A 268 16.17 2.29 4.46
CA SER A 268 17.56 1.85 4.66
C SER A 268 18.37 2.81 5.55
N SER A 269 17.99 4.09 5.60
CA SER A 269 18.56 5.10 6.50
C SER A 269 17.97 5.12 7.91
N GLY A 270 17.05 4.20 8.24
CA GLY A 270 16.41 4.13 9.56
C GLY A 270 15.30 5.17 9.79
N THR A 271 14.83 5.85 8.74
CA THR A 271 13.72 6.81 8.84
C THR A 271 12.38 6.09 8.74
N VAL A 272 11.45 6.40 9.64
CA VAL A 272 10.08 5.85 9.57
C VAL A 272 9.45 6.20 8.23
N VAL A 273 8.87 5.20 7.57
CA VAL A 273 8.18 5.35 6.28
C VAL A 273 6.78 5.90 6.54
N ASP A 274 6.67 7.22 6.60
CA ASP A 274 5.41 7.96 6.68
C ASP A 274 5.14 8.79 5.40
N VAL A 275 3.87 9.08 5.12
CA VAL A 275 3.49 9.80 3.89
C VAL A 275 4.06 11.23 3.87
N THR A 276 3.99 11.95 4.98
CA THR A 276 4.26 13.39 4.99
C THR A 276 5.76 13.67 5.04
N GLY A 277 6.45 13.09 6.01
CA GLY A 277 7.89 13.22 6.22
C GLY A 277 8.70 12.50 5.17
N TYR A 278 8.62 11.17 5.13
CA TYR A 278 9.47 10.36 4.26
C TYR A 278 9.03 10.38 2.79
N VAL A 279 7.79 9.98 2.48
CA VAL A 279 7.35 9.80 1.09
C VAL A 279 7.25 11.11 0.33
N ARG A 280 6.74 12.18 0.96
CA ARG A 280 6.61 13.51 0.33
C ARG A 280 7.80 14.43 0.60
N GLY A 281 8.67 14.11 1.56
CA GLY A 281 9.79 14.99 1.93
C GLY A 281 9.35 16.29 2.60
N GLN A 282 8.10 16.38 3.09
CA GLN A 282 7.64 17.53 3.85
C GLN A 282 8.11 17.37 5.30
N SER A 283 9.21 18.03 5.67
CA SER A 283 9.54 18.22 7.08
C SER A 283 8.38 18.99 7.73
N THR A 284 7.55 18.30 8.53
CA THR A 284 6.37 18.86 9.19
C THR A 284 6.80 19.82 10.28
N SER A 285 7.00 21.09 9.91
CA SER A 285 6.89 22.19 10.87
C SER A 285 5.44 22.63 10.96
N VAL A 286 4.61 21.86 11.66
CA VAL A 286 3.31 22.35 12.17
C VAL A 286 3.09 21.81 13.58
N HIS A 287 3.55 22.61 14.55
CA HIS A 287 3.15 22.75 15.95
C HIS A 287 3.02 21.51 16.86
N SER A 288 3.98 21.38 17.79
CA SER A 288 3.68 21.34 19.23
C SER A 288 4.79 22.07 20.01
N ALA A 289 4.36 22.90 20.95
CA ALA A 289 5.19 23.80 21.73
C ALA A 289 5.93 23.08 22.86
N SER A 290 6.99 23.74 23.35
CA SER A 290 7.76 23.53 24.60
C SER A 290 8.82 22.42 24.62
N GLY A 291 10.08 22.85 24.79
CA GLY A 291 11.22 21.99 25.12
C GLY A 291 12.54 22.60 24.69
N GLN A 292 13.22 23.27 25.62
CA GLN A 292 14.52 23.94 25.45
C GLN A 292 15.66 22.97 25.07
N SER A 293 16.64 23.55 24.36
CA SER A 293 17.89 23.00 23.86
C SER A 293 18.77 22.24 24.86
N THR A 294 19.60 21.31 24.36
CA THR A 294 21.07 21.46 24.36
C THR A 294 21.74 20.56 23.32
N SER A 295 22.76 21.11 22.69
CA SER A 295 23.57 20.66 21.55
C SER A 295 24.58 19.54 21.85
N VAL A 296 24.94 18.74 20.83
CA VAL A 296 26.36 18.37 20.59
C VAL A 296 26.63 18.31 19.08
N HIS A 297 27.74 18.92 18.69
CA HIS A 297 28.26 19.08 17.33
C HIS A 297 28.72 17.77 16.67
N SER A 298 28.35 17.58 15.41
CA SER A 298 29.14 16.85 14.42
C SER A 298 28.83 17.40 13.02
N ALA A 299 29.89 17.63 12.24
CA ALA A 299 29.82 18.29 10.93
C ALA A 299 28.96 17.47 9.94
N PRO A 300 28.09 18.09 9.12
CA PRO A 300 27.25 17.34 8.20
C PRO A 300 28.05 16.91 6.95
N PRO A 301 27.87 15.68 6.46
CA PRO A 301 28.26 15.33 5.09
C PRO A 301 27.43 16.16 4.12
N GLN A 302 28.01 16.53 2.97
CA GLN A 302 27.44 17.40 1.94
C GLN A 302 25.93 17.14 1.73
N THR A 303 25.11 17.97 2.37
CA THR A 303 23.66 17.87 2.30
C THR A 303 23.22 18.37 0.95
N PHE A 304 22.61 17.50 0.15
CA PHE A 304 21.71 17.92 -0.92
C PHE A 304 20.78 19.00 -0.36
N SER A 305 20.65 20.12 -1.07
CA SER A 305 19.74 21.19 -0.69
C SER A 305 18.35 20.58 -0.40
N PRO A 306 17.67 20.99 0.70
CA PRO A 306 16.34 20.47 0.97
C PRO A 306 15.46 20.69 -0.27
N PRO A 307 14.68 19.68 -0.69
CA PRO A 307 13.84 19.82 -1.87
C PRO A 307 12.98 21.08 -1.73
N PRO A 308 12.81 21.85 -2.82
CA PRO A 308 12.00 23.06 -2.79
C PRO A 308 10.61 22.73 -2.23
N ARG A 309 10.09 23.62 -1.38
CA ARG A 309 8.76 23.45 -0.76
C ARG A 309 7.73 23.28 -1.88
N LEU A 310 6.85 22.30 -1.70
CA LEU A 310 5.73 22.07 -2.63
C LEU A 310 4.94 23.37 -2.81
N THR A 311 4.89 23.85 -4.06
CA THR A 311 4.17 25.08 -4.43
C THR A 311 2.78 24.73 -4.95
N ASN A 312 1.79 25.54 -4.59
CA ASN A 312 0.39 25.34 -4.97
C ASN A 312 0.17 25.81 -6.42
N THR A 313 0.65 25.05 -7.39
CA THR A 313 0.81 25.52 -8.79
C THR A 313 -0.23 25.01 -9.76
N SER A 314 -1.13 24.11 -9.34
CA SER A 314 -2.23 23.67 -10.19
C SER A 314 -3.54 24.33 -9.76
N ARG A 315 -4.12 25.15 -10.65
CA ARG A 315 -5.44 25.76 -10.47
C ARG A 315 -6.60 24.76 -10.57
N HIS A 316 -6.31 23.52 -10.99
CA HIS A 316 -7.30 22.48 -11.27
C HIS A 316 -7.09 21.18 -10.47
N LEU A 317 -6.10 21.11 -9.57
CA LEU A 317 -6.00 19.98 -8.66
C LEU A 317 -6.97 20.19 -7.51
N TYR A 318 -7.80 19.17 -7.24
CA TYR A 318 -8.67 19.11 -6.08
C TYR A 318 -7.86 19.34 -4.80
N GLN A 319 -7.87 20.56 -4.29
CA GLN A 319 -7.47 20.80 -2.91
C GLN A 319 -8.50 20.11 -2.04
N THR A 320 -8.11 19.02 -1.39
CA THR A 320 -8.95 18.46 -0.34
C THR A 320 -9.04 19.54 0.73
N GLN A 321 -10.24 20.10 0.97
CA GLN A 321 -10.48 21.04 2.08
C GLN A 321 -10.19 20.40 3.46
N HIS A 322 -9.94 19.08 3.47
CA HIS A 322 -9.55 18.31 4.64
C HIS A 322 -8.04 18.34 4.84
N LEU A 323 -7.63 18.55 6.10
CA LEU A 323 -6.26 18.32 6.58
C LEU A 323 -5.79 16.93 6.13
N HIS A 324 -4.65 16.87 5.45
CA HIS A 324 -4.00 15.61 5.12
C HIS A 324 -3.73 14.82 6.41
N GLN A 325 -4.40 13.68 6.58
CA GLN A 325 -4.10 12.75 7.67
C GLN A 325 -2.81 12.01 7.33
N ASN A 326 -1.77 12.16 8.17
CA ASN A 326 -0.53 11.44 7.94
C ASN A 326 -0.75 9.94 8.11
N ARG A 327 -0.06 9.14 7.29
CA ARG A 327 -0.12 7.68 7.36
C ARG A 327 1.27 7.10 7.50
N ILE A 328 1.42 6.14 8.40
CA ILE A 328 2.66 5.43 8.68
C ILE A 328 2.50 3.99 8.19
N LYS A 329 3.50 3.49 7.48
CA LYS A 329 3.52 2.09 7.03
C LYS A 329 3.91 1.19 8.21
N THR A 330 3.11 0.17 8.47
CA THR A 330 3.31 -0.80 9.55
C THR A 330 3.28 -2.23 9.03
N ARG A 331 4.00 -3.14 9.68
CA ARG A 331 3.95 -4.58 9.45
C ARG A 331 3.60 -5.33 10.73
N LEU A 332 2.80 -6.38 10.59
CA LEU A 332 2.37 -7.27 11.66
C LEU A 332 2.51 -8.73 11.21
N ILE A 333 3.01 -9.58 12.09
CA ILE A 333 3.14 -11.02 11.91
C ILE A 333 2.31 -11.71 12.99
N MET A 334 1.47 -12.65 12.56
CA MET A 334 0.60 -13.44 13.43
C MET A 334 0.46 -14.89 12.95
N SER A 335 -0.02 -15.75 13.85
CA SER A 335 -0.43 -17.13 13.56
C SER A 335 -1.73 -17.45 14.32
N PRO A 336 -2.49 -18.49 13.95
CA PRO A 336 -2.33 -19.32 12.76
C PRO A 336 -2.86 -18.66 11.49
N LEU A 337 -2.55 -19.24 10.32
CA LEU A 337 -3.25 -18.96 9.08
C LEU A 337 -4.68 -19.53 9.15
N GLY A 338 -5.66 -18.66 9.42
CA GLY A 338 -7.09 -19.03 9.48
C GLY A 338 -7.75 -19.20 8.12
N GLN A 339 -8.94 -19.80 8.13
CA GLN A 339 -9.82 -19.91 6.96
C GLN A 339 -11.00 -18.93 7.07
N PRO A 340 -11.56 -18.42 5.95
CA PRO A 340 -12.73 -17.56 5.97
C PRO A 340 -13.90 -18.19 6.74
N LEU A 341 -14.67 -17.39 7.48
CA LEU A 341 -15.81 -17.90 8.28
C LEU A 341 -16.79 -18.72 7.44
N LEU A 342 -17.08 -18.29 6.21
CA LEU A 342 -17.99 -18.98 5.28
C LEU A 342 -17.49 -20.35 4.82
N SER A 343 -16.25 -20.75 5.12
CA SER A 343 -15.75 -22.11 4.85
C SER A 343 -16.16 -23.12 5.93
N PHE A 344 -17.16 -22.80 6.76
CA PHE A 344 -17.65 -23.69 7.80
C PHE A 344 -18.22 -24.98 7.19
N THR A 345 -18.06 -26.09 7.89
CA THR A 345 -18.46 -27.43 7.41
C THR A 345 -19.79 -27.90 8.02
N SER A 346 -20.29 -27.17 9.01
CA SER A 346 -21.59 -27.39 9.64
C SER A 346 -21.99 -26.15 10.44
N TYR A 347 -23.29 -26.00 10.74
CA TYR A 347 -23.74 -24.94 11.65
C TYR A 347 -23.12 -25.05 13.04
N LYS A 348 -22.81 -26.27 13.50
CA LYS A 348 -22.06 -26.45 14.76
C LYS A 348 -20.66 -25.81 14.65
N HIS A 349 -19.96 -26.00 13.55
CA HIS A 349 -18.65 -25.38 13.32
C HIS A 349 -18.76 -23.85 13.29
N LEU A 350 -19.73 -23.30 12.56
CA LEU A 350 -20.01 -21.86 12.53
C LEU A 350 -20.28 -21.27 13.92
N LEU A 351 -21.18 -21.90 14.69
CA LEU A 351 -21.57 -21.41 16.01
C LEU A 351 -20.43 -21.52 17.03
N LEU A 352 -19.61 -22.57 16.96
CA LEU A 352 -18.40 -22.69 17.78
C LEU A 352 -17.40 -21.58 17.45
N ALA A 353 -17.20 -21.28 16.16
CA ALA A 353 -16.29 -20.23 15.74
C ALA A 353 -16.72 -18.83 16.18
N LEU A 354 -18.01 -18.51 16.06
CA LEU A 354 -18.59 -17.26 16.57
C LEU A 354 -18.49 -17.17 18.08
N ARG A 355 -18.85 -18.24 18.81
CA ARG A 355 -18.72 -18.32 20.26
C ARG A 355 -17.29 -18.03 20.71
N ASP A 356 -16.31 -18.68 20.10
CA ASP A 356 -14.91 -18.53 20.49
C ASP A 356 -14.40 -17.12 20.20
N SER A 357 -14.80 -16.52 19.07
CA SER A 357 -14.48 -15.13 18.75
C SER A 357 -15.08 -14.14 19.76
N VAL A 358 -16.30 -14.40 20.25
CA VAL A 358 -16.92 -13.63 21.35
C VAL A 358 -16.16 -13.83 22.67
N LEU A 359 -15.64 -15.03 22.95
CA LEU A 359 -14.78 -15.26 24.12
C LEU A 359 -13.45 -14.49 24.02
N GLY A 360 -12.85 -14.44 22.82
CA GLY A 360 -11.66 -13.64 22.55
C GLY A 360 -11.91 -12.15 22.71
N HIS A 361 -13.02 -11.64 22.18
CA HIS A 361 -13.47 -10.26 22.39
C HIS A 361 -13.66 -9.95 23.88
N ARG A 362 -14.37 -10.82 24.62
CA ARG A 362 -14.57 -10.68 26.07
C ARG A 362 -13.23 -10.65 26.81
N HIS A 363 -12.27 -11.49 26.44
CA HIS A 363 -10.94 -11.49 27.03
C HIS A 363 -10.23 -10.16 26.83
N MET A 364 -10.20 -9.64 25.60
CA MET A 364 -9.60 -8.33 25.29
C MET A 364 -10.24 -7.20 26.09
N TYR A 365 -11.56 -7.24 26.25
CA TYR A 365 -12.29 -6.24 27.01
C TYR A 365 -12.02 -6.34 28.52
N VAL A 366 -12.22 -7.51 29.12
CA VAL A 366 -12.12 -7.71 30.57
C VAL A 366 -10.69 -7.58 31.07
N THR A 367 -9.73 -8.14 30.34
CA THR A 367 -8.32 -8.20 30.78
C THR A 367 -7.54 -6.95 30.40
N HIS A 368 -7.84 -6.34 29.24
CA HIS A 368 -7.01 -5.26 28.68
C HIS A 368 -7.78 -3.95 28.43
N GLY A 369 -9.10 -3.92 28.69
CA GLY A 369 -9.93 -2.74 28.44
C GLY A 369 -9.99 -2.35 26.97
N VAL A 370 -9.83 -3.31 26.05
CA VAL A 370 -9.81 -3.08 24.60
C VAL A 370 -11.19 -3.39 24.00
N VAL A 371 -11.67 -2.50 23.14
CA VAL A 371 -12.91 -2.67 22.36
C VAL A 371 -12.54 -2.73 20.88
N HIS A 372 -13.14 -3.64 20.11
CA HIS A 372 -12.71 -4.00 18.75
C HIS A 372 -13.15 -2.99 17.69
N ARG A 373 -14.43 -2.57 17.72
CA ARG A 373 -15.05 -1.55 16.86
C ARG A 373 -15.22 -1.87 15.37
N ASP A 374 -14.69 -3.00 14.89
CA ASP A 374 -14.89 -3.44 13.50
C ASP A 374 -15.15 -4.95 13.40
N VAL A 375 -16.02 -5.49 14.27
CA VAL A 375 -16.47 -6.87 14.14
C VAL A 375 -17.24 -7.02 12.83
N SER A 376 -16.82 -7.96 11.98
CA SER A 376 -17.42 -8.20 10.66
C SER A 376 -17.20 -9.66 10.23
N LEU A 377 -17.95 -10.10 9.22
CA LEU A 377 -17.82 -11.44 8.62
C LEU A 377 -16.37 -11.80 8.24
N ASN A 378 -15.60 -10.82 7.75
CA ASN A 378 -14.22 -11.03 7.30
C ASN A 378 -13.17 -10.99 8.42
N ASN A 379 -13.59 -10.56 9.63
CA ASN A 379 -12.70 -10.42 10.78
C ASN A 379 -12.86 -11.58 11.78
N VAL A 380 -13.78 -12.51 11.50
CA VAL A 380 -13.88 -13.79 12.20
C VAL A 380 -13.34 -14.88 11.29
N LEU A 381 -12.37 -15.66 11.76
CA LEU A 381 -11.77 -16.75 11.01
C LEU A 381 -11.99 -18.09 11.70
N LEU A 382 -12.02 -19.17 10.91
CA LEU A 382 -11.96 -20.54 11.40
C LEU A 382 -10.51 -20.93 11.67
N HIS A 383 -10.30 -21.65 12.77
CA HIS A 383 -9.01 -22.26 13.06
C HIS A 383 -8.72 -23.40 12.06
N PRO A 384 -7.49 -23.52 11.51
CA PRO A 384 -7.21 -24.47 10.43
C PRO A 384 -7.36 -25.94 10.83
N THR A 385 -7.15 -26.28 12.11
CA THR A 385 -7.10 -27.67 12.59
C THR A 385 -8.08 -28.00 13.72
N ALA A 386 -8.83 -27.01 14.21
CA ALA A 386 -9.71 -27.17 15.36
C ALA A 386 -11.08 -26.58 15.05
N PRO A 387 -12.17 -27.07 15.67
CA PRO A 387 -13.53 -26.59 15.41
C PRO A 387 -13.80 -25.24 16.11
N HIS A 388 -12.79 -24.38 16.17
CA HIS A 388 -12.74 -23.12 16.88
C HIS A 388 -12.63 -21.96 15.90
N GLY A 389 -12.94 -20.76 16.36
CA GLY A 389 -12.76 -19.53 15.60
C GLY A 389 -11.98 -18.50 16.39
N PHE A 390 -11.54 -17.46 15.72
CA PHE A 390 -10.82 -16.36 16.34
C PHE A 390 -11.09 -15.03 15.64
N LEU A 391 -11.05 -13.95 16.42
CA LEU A 391 -11.24 -12.58 15.97
C LEU A 391 -9.90 -11.95 15.60
N ILE A 392 -9.83 -11.31 14.43
CA ILE A 392 -8.68 -10.59 13.91
C ILE A 392 -9.03 -9.13 13.59
N ASP A 393 -8.05 -8.35 13.16
CA ASP A 393 -8.19 -6.98 12.64
C ASP A 393 -8.51 -5.89 13.70
N PHE A 394 -7.59 -5.70 14.65
CA PHE A 394 -7.71 -4.72 15.73
C PHE A 394 -7.33 -3.28 15.29
N ASP A 395 -7.37 -2.98 14.00
CA ASP A 395 -7.00 -1.66 13.43
C ASP A 395 -7.88 -0.48 13.88
N PHE A 396 -9.13 -0.79 14.23
CA PHE A 396 -10.10 0.16 14.76
C PHE A 396 -10.21 0.11 16.28
N ALA A 397 -9.47 -0.80 16.91
CA ALA A 397 -9.57 -1.02 18.34
C ALA A 397 -9.08 0.19 19.14
N ILE A 398 -9.64 0.37 20.32
CA ILE A 398 -9.24 1.41 21.26
C ILE A 398 -9.14 0.83 22.66
N SER A 399 -8.24 1.40 23.47
CA SER A 399 -8.23 1.17 24.91
C SER A 399 -9.17 2.15 25.62
N ARG A 400 -9.97 1.68 26.57
CA ARG A 400 -10.87 2.52 27.38
C ARG A 400 -10.15 3.52 28.27
N SER A 401 -8.89 3.27 28.63
CA SER A 401 -8.09 4.20 29.43
C SER A 401 -7.62 5.43 28.64
N ARG A 402 -7.89 5.47 27.32
CA ARG A 402 -7.46 6.59 26.48
C ARG A 402 -8.32 7.83 26.79
N PRO A 403 -7.71 8.96 27.21
CA PRO A 403 -8.44 10.15 27.65
C PRO A 403 -9.11 10.96 26.52
N SER A 404 -8.95 10.56 25.25
CA SER A 404 -9.48 11.29 24.09
C SER A 404 -10.17 10.37 23.08
N LEU A 405 -11.29 10.83 22.49
CA LEU A 405 -11.93 10.20 21.34
C LEU A 405 -10.92 10.06 20.20
N SER A 406 -10.82 8.87 19.58
CA SER A 406 -10.01 8.68 18.38
C SER A 406 -10.39 9.74 17.35
N GLY A 407 -9.42 10.51 16.83
CA GLY A 407 -9.63 11.65 15.91
C GLY A 407 -10.28 11.33 14.55
N ALA A 408 -10.91 10.16 14.40
CA ALA A 408 -11.78 9.86 13.28
C ALA A 408 -12.98 10.82 13.31
N ARG A 409 -12.97 11.85 12.45
CA ARG A 409 -14.08 12.79 12.24
C ARG A 409 -15.35 12.12 11.67
N PHE A 410 -15.30 10.82 11.35
CA PHE A 410 -16.33 10.07 10.64
C PHE A 410 -16.56 8.70 11.27
N ILE A 411 -17.77 8.17 11.12
CA ILE A 411 -18.12 6.79 11.44
C ILE A 411 -17.22 5.85 10.61
N THR A 412 -16.56 4.90 11.27
CA THR A 412 -15.67 3.93 10.62
C THR A 412 -16.02 2.51 11.02
N GLY A 413 -15.89 1.57 10.08
CA GLY A 413 -16.16 0.15 10.27
C GLY A 413 -16.98 -0.40 9.10
N THR A 414 -17.32 -1.68 9.15
CA THR A 414 -18.17 -2.32 8.13
C THR A 414 -19.65 -2.01 8.38
N PHE A 415 -20.22 -1.07 7.61
CA PHE A 415 -21.59 -0.55 7.81
C PHE A 415 -22.67 -1.61 7.98
N LEU A 416 -22.60 -2.73 7.26
CA LEU A 416 -23.57 -3.83 7.35
C LEU A 416 -23.67 -4.42 8.76
N TYR A 417 -22.58 -4.41 9.52
CA TYR A 417 -22.50 -5.00 10.86
C TYR A 417 -22.46 -3.94 11.97
N MET A 418 -22.67 -2.67 11.62
CA MET A 418 -22.56 -1.59 12.58
C MET A 418 -23.76 -1.55 13.51
N ALA A 419 -23.51 -1.43 14.81
CA ALA A 419 -24.54 -1.23 15.81
C ALA A 419 -25.45 -0.03 15.48
N ILE A 420 -26.76 -0.16 15.71
CA ILE A 420 -27.76 0.88 15.38
C ILE A 420 -27.42 2.20 16.06
N ASP A 421 -27.03 2.18 17.33
CA ASP A 421 -26.70 3.40 18.08
C ASP A 421 -25.48 4.12 17.50
N VAL A 422 -24.49 3.37 17.02
CA VAL A 422 -23.31 3.91 16.33
C VAL A 422 -23.68 4.48 14.97
N LEU A 423 -24.50 3.75 14.20
CA LEU A 423 -24.91 4.14 12.86
C LEU A 423 -25.82 5.38 12.86
N ALA A 424 -26.77 5.44 13.80
CA ALA A 424 -27.69 6.56 13.96
C ALA A 424 -27.00 7.83 14.50
N GLY A 425 -25.70 7.77 14.81
CA GLY A 425 -24.95 8.90 15.33
C GLY A 425 -25.52 9.40 16.66
N LEU A 426 -26.17 8.51 17.42
CA LEU A 426 -26.71 8.79 18.74
C LEU A 426 -25.52 8.95 19.69
N LYS A 427 -24.90 10.14 19.68
CA LYS A 427 -23.71 10.56 20.46
C LYS A 427 -23.99 10.61 21.98
N ARG A 428 -24.76 9.68 22.54
CA ARG A 428 -24.98 9.62 23.98
C ARG A 428 -23.80 8.96 24.69
N ASP A 429 -23.20 7.93 24.10
CA ASP A 429 -22.10 7.18 24.71
C ASP A 429 -20.93 6.86 23.76
N ALA A 430 -19.74 6.68 24.34
CA ALA A 430 -18.58 6.16 23.61
C ALA A 430 -18.80 4.70 23.18
N HIS A 431 -18.15 4.27 22.09
CA HIS A 431 -18.25 2.89 21.63
C HIS A 431 -17.85 1.92 22.75
N ASN A 432 -18.73 0.97 23.05
CA ASN A 432 -18.62 0.07 24.19
C ASN A 432 -18.75 -1.39 23.69
N PRO A 433 -18.48 -2.41 24.53
CA PRO A 433 -18.46 -3.80 24.07
C PRO A 433 -19.83 -4.32 23.61
N ILE A 434 -20.95 -3.71 24.03
CA ILE A 434 -22.29 -4.11 23.59
C ILE A 434 -22.45 -3.86 22.09
N HIS A 435 -21.88 -2.78 21.55
CA HIS A 435 -21.92 -2.52 20.12
C HIS A 435 -21.17 -3.60 19.32
N ASP A 436 -20.04 -4.10 19.82
CA ASP A 436 -19.32 -5.20 19.16
C ASP A 436 -20.12 -6.52 19.24
N LEU A 437 -20.85 -6.75 20.34
CA LEU A 437 -21.75 -7.91 20.47
C LEU A 437 -22.94 -7.83 19.51
N GLU A 438 -23.50 -6.64 19.31
CA GLU A 438 -24.53 -6.39 18.29
C GLU A 438 -23.99 -6.66 16.87
N SER A 439 -22.74 -6.27 16.59
CA SER A 439 -22.07 -6.63 15.34
C SER A 439 -21.93 -8.14 15.15
N PHE A 440 -21.58 -8.91 16.19
CA PHE A 440 -21.57 -10.38 16.10
C PHE A 440 -22.95 -10.96 15.76
N TYR A 441 -24.02 -10.39 16.32
CA TYR A 441 -25.39 -10.76 15.99
C TYR A 441 -25.69 -10.50 14.51
N TYR A 442 -25.29 -9.34 13.97
CA TYR A 442 -25.47 -9.04 12.55
C TYR A 442 -24.66 -9.94 11.62
N VAL A 443 -23.45 -10.36 12.02
CA VAL A 443 -22.68 -11.38 11.27
C VAL A 443 -23.46 -12.69 11.19
N LEU A 444 -24.01 -13.16 12.31
CA LEU A 444 -24.81 -14.39 12.32
C LEU A 444 -26.08 -14.24 11.45
N LEU A 445 -26.78 -13.11 11.58
CA LEU A 445 -27.99 -12.83 10.82
C LEU A 445 -27.73 -12.79 9.31
N ASP A 446 -26.66 -12.11 8.87
CA ASP A 446 -26.24 -12.05 7.48
C ASP A 446 -25.97 -13.45 6.91
N ILE A 447 -25.22 -14.29 7.64
CA ILE A 447 -24.95 -15.67 7.25
C ILE A 447 -26.26 -16.46 7.12
N CYS A 448 -27.17 -16.35 8.09
CA CYS A 448 -28.44 -17.08 8.06
C CYS A 448 -29.37 -16.68 6.90
N ILE A 449 -29.39 -15.39 6.53
CA ILE A 449 -30.25 -14.87 5.48
C ILE A 449 -29.66 -15.15 4.09
N ASN A 450 -28.37 -14.89 3.91
CA ASN A 450 -27.77 -14.81 2.58
C ASN A 450 -26.99 -16.06 2.18
N TYR A 451 -26.73 -17.01 3.08
CA TYR A 451 -25.89 -18.16 2.81
C TYR A 451 -26.53 -19.49 3.21
N ASP A 452 -26.18 -20.55 2.48
CA ASP A 452 -26.66 -21.91 2.71
C ASP A 452 -25.78 -22.71 3.70
N ALA A 453 -26.07 -24.00 3.88
CA ALA A 453 -25.35 -24.87 4.80
C ALA A 453 -23.89 -25.16 4.38
N SER A 454 -23.52 -24.83 3.15
CA SER A 454 -22.15 -24.92 2.62
C SER A 454 -21.40 -23.58 2.64
N GLY A 455 -22.07 -22.50 3.10
CA GLY A 455 -21.53 -21.14 3.06
C GLY A 455 -21.57 -20.50 1.67
N ALA A 456 -22.30 -21.09 0.71
CA ALA A 456 -22.53 -20.52 -0.59
C ALA A 456 -23.68 -19.49 -0.53
N PRO A 457 -23.64 -18.40 -1.33
CA PRO A 457 -24.76 -17.47 -1.42
C PRO A 457 -26.05 -18.18 -1.87
N ARG A 458 -27.19 -17.82 -1.26
CA ARG A 458 -28.52 -18.35 -1.60
C ARG A 458 -29.08 -17.80 -2.90
#